data_AF-A0A650CUS6-F1
#
_entry.id   AF-A0A650CUS6-F1
#
_cell.length_a   1.000
_cell.length_b   1.000
_cell.length_c   1.000
_cell.angle_alpha   90.00
_cell.angle_beta   90.00
_cell.angle_gamma   90.00
#
_symmetry.space_group_name_H-M   'P 1'
#
loop_
_entity.id
_entity.type
_entity.pdbx_description
1 polymer ?
#
loop_
_entity_poly.entity_id
_entity_poly.type
_entity_poly.pdbx_seq_one_letter_code
_entity_poly.pdbx_strand_id
1 'polypeptide(L)'
;MKVKIKSILNVIGHEELYVIPIACNGKYVLGLNFFEDIEGGRVARFVLIMDKYGEINSIKVVEGDKGIVIAEGVRDDMDAVSKVIKIDRKMVTNRIPLFINIKVKSSPETQDRGIRGYENYIKRYGEIDPSKLKGVIKLDVIEEVV
;
A
#
# COMPACT_ATOMS: atom_id res chain seq x y z
N MET A 1 5.87 8.09 -8.52
CA MET A 1 6.61 6.97 -7.94
C MET A 1 7.30 6.10 -8.98
N LYS A 2 8.59 5.85 -8.80
CA LYS A 2 9.34 4.85 -9.58
C LYS A 2 9.77 3.71 -8.66
N VAL A 3 9.46 2.47 -9.01
CA VAL A 3 9.79 1.29 -8.19
C VAL A 3 10.68 0.34 -8.96
N LYS A 4 11.77 -0.10 -8.33
CA LYS A 4 12.71 -1.10 -8.85
C LYS A 4 12.48 -2.43 -8.16
N ILE A 5 12.17 -3.46 -8.95
CA ILE A 5 11.97 -4.83 -8.47
C ILE A 5 13.13 -5.68 -8.96
N LYS A 6 13.89 -6.22 -8.00
CA LYS A 6 14.97 -7.17 -8.29
C LYS A 6 14.39 -8.51 -8.74
N SER A 7 15.14 -9.22 -9.59
CA SER A 7 14.80 -10.58 -10.07
C SER A 7 14.54 -11.58 -8.95
N ILE A 8 15.24 -11.45 -7.82
CA ILE A 8 15.06 -12.28 -6.62
C ILE A 8 14.44 -11.42 -5.52
N LEU A 9 13.19 -11.74 -5.17
CA LEU A 9 12.49 -11.15 -4.03
C LEU A 9 12.54 -12.11 -2.83
N ASN A 10 13.18 -11.67 -1.75
CA ASN A 10 13.14 -12.40 -0.49
C ASN A 10 11.82 -12.12 0.24
N VAL A 11 11.06 -13.18 0.49
CA VAL A 11 9.87 -13.12 1.35
C VAL A 11 10.33 -12.99 2.80
N ILE A 12 9.85 -11.95 3.48
CA ILE A 12 10.21 -11.60 4.86
C ILE A 12 9.03 -11.71 5.84
N GLY A 13 7.88 -12.19 5.37
CA GLY A 13 6.70 -12.41 6.19
C GLY A 13 5.43 -12.54 5.36
N HIS A 14 4.32 -12.69 6.06
CA HIS A 14 2.97 -12.76 5.51
C HIS A 14 2.11 -11.77 6.31
N GLU A 15 1.31 -10.95 5.64
CA GLU A 15 0.46 -9.96 6.33
C GLU A 15 -0.90 -9.85 5.65
N GLU A 16 -1.90 -9.52 6.47
CA GLU A 16 -3.19 -9.00 6.02
C GLU A 16 -3.28 -7.48 6.21
N LEU A 17 -3.83 -6.75 5.24
CA LEU A 17 -3.93 -5.30 5.28
C LEU A 17 -5.07 -4.76 4.42
N TYR A 18 -5.61 -3.60 4.79
CA TYR A 18 -6.42 -2.80 3.89
C TYR A 18 -5.53 -2.05 2.90
N VAL A 19 -5.93 -2.11 1.63
CA VAL A 19 -5.24 -1.47 0.53
C VAL A 19 -6.17 -0.49 -0.12
N ILE A 20 -5.75 0.77 -0.13
CA ILE A 20 -6.43 1.84 -0.87
C ILE A 20 -5.65 2.04 -2.18
N PRO A 21 -6.18 1.63 -3.35
CA PRO A 21 -5.45 1.75 -4.61
C PRO A 21 -5.27 3.22 -4.99
N ILE A 22 -4.05 3.60 -5.39
CA ILE A 22 -3.72 4.97 -5.83
C ILE A 22 -3.37 5.01 -7.31
N ALA A 23 -2.49 4.11 -7.74
CA ALA A 23 -1.98 4.08 -9.10
C ALA A 23 -1.69 2.66 -9.55
N CYS A 24 -1.82 2.40 -10.86
CA CYS A 24 -1.58 1.09 -11.45
C CYS A 24 -0.54 1.20 -12.58
N ASN A 25 0.26 0.15 -12.74
CA ASN A 25 1.20 -0.02 -13.84
C ASN A 25 1.26 -1.52 -14.20
N GLY A 26 0.58 -1.91 -15.28
CA GLY A 26 0.41 -3.33 -15.63
C GLY A 26 -0.22 -4.13 -14.49
N LYS A 27 0.46 -5.20 -14.07
CA LYS A 27 0.06 -6.08 -12.95
C LYS A 27 0.36 -5.50 -11.56
N TYR A 28 0.86 -4.28 -11.47
CA TYR A 28 1.24 -3.66 -10.19
C TYR A 28 0.30 -2.56 -9.78
N VAL A 29 -0.11 -2.60 -8.51
CA VAL A 29 -0.94 -1.59 -7.86
C VAL A 29 -0.13 -0.96 -6.74
N LEU A 30 0.11 0.34 -6.83
CA LEU A 30 0.57 1.14 -5.70
C LEU A 30 -0.64 1.45 -4.82
N GLY A 31 -0.62 0.93 -3.61
CA GLY A 31 -1.61 1.16 -2.58
C GLY A 31 -1.09 2.06 -1.46
N LEU A 32 -2.05 2.71 -0.79
CA LEU A 32 -1.85 3.28 0.53
C LEU A 32 -2.38 2.29 1.57
N ASN A 33 -1.63 2.11 2.64
CA ASN A 33 -2.07 1.38 3.83
C ASN A 33 -1.81 2.24 5.07
N PHE A 34 -2.72 2.19 6.03
CA PHE A 34 -2.49 2.71 7.37
C PHE A 34 -2.20 1.55 8.30
N PHE A 35 -1.08 1.60 9.00
CA PHE A 35 -0.70 0.55 9.94
C PHE A 35 -0.53 1.08 11.36
N GLU A 36 -0.81 0.20 12.32
CA GLU A 36 -0.69 0.47 13.73
C GLU A 36 0.76 0.30 14.19
N ASP A 37 1.54 1.38 14.16
CA ASP A 37 2.93 1.38 14.61
C ASP A 37 3.07 1.27 16.14
N ILE A 38 2.13 1.89 16.85
CA ILE A 38 1.88 1.87 18.30
C ILE A 38 0.37 1.72 18.51
N GLU A 39 -0.11 1.32 19.69
CA GLU A 39 -1.55 1.21 19.99
C GLU A 39 -2.35 2.45 19.56
N GLY A 40 -3.42 2.26 18.78
CA GLY A 40 -4.22 3.37 18.23
C GLY A 40 -3.55 4.13 17.07
N GLY A 41 -2.36 3.71 16.66
CA GLY A 41 -1.57 4.27 15.58
C GLY A 41 -2.21 4.04 14.21
N ARG A 42 -1.87 4.93 13.28
CA ARG A 42 -2.35 4.95 11.88
C ARG A 42 -1.32 5.63 10.99
N VAL A 43 -0.10 5.09 10.98
CA VAL A 43 0.97 5.62 10.12
C VAL A 43 0.67 5.20 8.69
N ALA A 44 0.64 6.16 7.78
CA ALA A 44 0.48 5.91 6.36
C ALA A 44 1.79 5.36 5.75
N ARG A 45 1.70 4.25 5.02
CA ARG A 45 2.79 3.68 4.23
C ARG A 45 2.31 3.38 2.82
N PHE A 46 3.20 3.55 1.84
CA PHE A 46 2.97 2.96 0.52
C PHE A 46 3.27 1.47 0.56
N VAL A 47 2.47 0.71 -0.19
CA VAL A 47 2.67 -0.71 -0.45
C VAL A 47 2.53 -0.93 -1.95
N LEU A 48 3.36 -1.80 -2.52
CA LEU A 48 3.20 -2.27 -3.89
C LEU A 48 2.56 -3.65 -3.86
N ILE A 49 1.65 -3.92 -4.78
CA ILE A 49 0.95 -5.20 -4.84
C ILE A 49 0.99 -5.72 -6.27
N MET A 50 1.34 -6.99 -6.43
CA MET A 50 1.25 -7.68 -7.70
C MET A 50 -0.16 -8.28 -7.87
N ASP A 51 -1.04 -7.50 -8.47
CA ASP A 51 -2.42 -7.87 -8.81
C ASP A 51 -2.51 -8.33 -10.27
N LYS A 52 -2.42 -9.65 -10.49
CA LYS A 52 -2.43 -10.25 -11.82
C LYS A 52 -3.79 -10.17 -12.51
N TYR A 53 -4.87 -10.00 -11.74
CA TYR A 53 -6.25 -10.16 -12.22
C TYR A 53 -7.05 -8.85 -12.16
N GLY A 54 -6.48 -7.76 -11.62
CA GLY A 54 -7.14 -6.45 -11.54
C GLY A 54 -8.24 -6.40 -10.49
N GLU A 55 -8.11 -7.17 -9.41
CA GLU A 55 -9.11 -7.29 -8.34
C GLU A 55 -9.10 -6.07 -7.39
N ILE A 56 -7.98 -5.34 -7.29
CA ILE A 56 -7.79 -4.19 -6.39
C ILE A 56 -8.19 -2.89 -7.10
N ASN A 57 -9.47 -2.80 -7.47
CA ASN A 57 -10.07 -1.63 -8.15
C ASN A 57 -10.78 -0.66 -7.18
N SER A 58 -10.83 -1.00 -5.90
CA SER A 58 -11.46 -0.25 -4.81
C SER A 58 -10.70 -0.59 -3.51
N ILE A 59 -11.11 -0.02 -2.37
CA ILE A 59 -10.50 -0.40 -1.09
C ILE A 59 -10.80 -1.89 -0.84
N LYS A 60 -9.75 -2.68 -0.66
CA LYS A 60 -9.85 -4.13 -0.45
C LYS A 60 -9.00 -4.57 0.73
N VAL A 61 -9.39 -5.69 1.32
CA VAL A 61 -8.52 -6.46 2.20
C VAL A 61 -7.67 -7.38 1.34
N VAL A 62 -6.35 -7.34 1.54
CA VAL A 62 -5.39 -8.17 0.86
C VAL A 62 -4.59 -8.93 1.90
N GLU A 63 -4.45 -10.23 1.67
CA GLU A 63 -3.50 -11.10 2.34
C GLU A 63 -2.42 -11.51 1.34
N GLY A 64 -1.16 -11.60 1.76
CA GLY A 64 -0.12 -12.12 0.87
C GLY A 64 1.29 -12.13 1.46
N ASP A 65 2.20 -12.65 0.66
CA ASP A 65 3.62 -12.75 1.00
C ASP A 65 4.30 -11.40 0.79
N LYS A 66 4.97 -10.93 1.84
CA LYS A 66 5.61 -9.62 1.88
C LYS A 66 7.10 -9.75 1.58
N GLY A 67 7.54 -9.06 0.53
CA GLY A 67 8.93 -8.71 0.27
C GLY A 67 9.18 -7.21 0.45
N ILE A 68 10.39 -6.76 0.13
CA ILE A 68 10.77 -5.34 0.15
C ILE A 68 11.37 -4.95 -1.19
N VAL A 69 10.93 -3.80 -1.72
CA VAL A 69 11.44 -3.21 -2.97
C VAL A 69 11.91 -1.79 -2.74
N ILE A 70 12.66 -1.26 -3.70
CA ILE A 70 13.17 0.11 -3.64
C ILE A 70 12.29 1.04 -4.49
N ALA A 71 11.84 2.13 -3.89
CA ALA A 71 11.04 3.16 -4.52
C ALA A 71 11.72 4.54 -4.42
N GLU A 72 11.61 5.31 -5.49
CA GLU A 72 12.07 6.70 -5.60
C GLU A 72 10.85 7.65 -5.60
N GLY A 73 11.04 8.84 -5.03
CA GLY A 73 9.99 9.88 -4.95
C GLY A 73 8.98 9.69 -3.80
N VAL A 74 9.22 8.77 -2.87
CA VAL A 74 8.26 8.45 -1.78
C VAL A 74 7.85 9.66 -0.94
N ARG A 75 8.78 10.57 -0.64
CA ARG A 75 8.46 11.79 0.14
C ARG A 75 7.46 12.67 -0.60
N ASP A 76 7.80 13.04 -1.82
CA ASP A 76 7.01 13.98 -2.63
C ASP A 76 5.62 13.41 -2.93
N ASP A 77 5.56 12.11 -3.26
CA ASP A 77 4.31 11.40 -3.50
C ASP A 77 3.43 11.32 -2.22
N MET A 78 4.03 11.09 -1.05
CA MET A 78 3.29 11.07 0.22
C MET A 78 2.82 12.48 0.63
N ASP A 79 3.60 13.50 0.32
CA ASP A 79 3.20 14.90 0.52
C ASP A 79 2.04 15.28 -0.41
N ALA A 80 2.07 14.86 -1.67
CA ALA A 80 0.96 15.04 -2.60
C ALA A 80 -0.33 14.37 -2.09
N VAL A 81 -0.26 13.10 -1.65
CA VAL A 81 -1.40 12.37 -1.09
C VAL A 81 -1.97 13.07 0.16
N SER A 82 -1.10 13.59 1.04
CA SER A 82 -1.56 14.26 2.27
C SER A 82 -2.27 15.61 2.05
N LYS A 83 -2.17 16.19 0.86
CA LYS A 83 -2.97 17.37 0.48
C LYS A 83 -4.41 17.01 0.14
N VAL A 84 -4.67 15.73 -0.14
CA VAL A 84 -5.97 15.23 -0.61
C VAL A 84 -6.74 14.53 0.50
N ILE A 85 -6.04 13.78 1.35
CA ILE A 85 -6.61 13.08 2.50
C ILE A 85 -5.83 13.41 3.78
N LYS A 86 -6.48 13.26 4.94
CA LYS A 86 -5.82 13.52 6.23
C LYS A 86 -4.76 12.46 6.48
N ILE A 87 -3.53 12.86 6.80
CA ILE A 87 -2.46 11.93 7.23
C ILE A 87 -1.69 12.58 8.36
N ASP A 88 -1.76 12.00 9.57
CA ASP A 88 -1.03 12.52 10.72
C ASP A 88 0.44 12.15 10.70
N ARG A 89 0.74 10.91 10.31
CA ARG A 89 2.10 10.39 10.26
C ARG A 89 2.34 9.62 8.98
N LYS A 90 3.48 9.89 8.37
CA LYS A 90 3.92 9.37 7.07
C LYS A 90 5.17 8.54 7.26
N MET A 91 5.17 7.31 6.78
CA MET A 91 6.39 6.52 6.64
C MET A 91 7.08 6.91 5.33
N VAL A 92 8.12 7.73 5.46
CA VAL A 92 8.92 8.22 4.31
C VAL A 92 10.24 7.46 4.26
N THR A 93 10.22 6.33 3.56
CA THR A 93 11.38 5.47 3.32
C THR A 93 11.40 5.04 1.85
N ASN A 94 12.58 4.85 1.28
CA ASN A 94 12.72 4.29 -0.07
C ASN A 94 12.49 2.77 -0.11
N ARG A 95 12.32 2.11 1.03
CA ARG A 95 12.05 0.66 1.12
C ARG A 95 10.56 0.43 1.38
N ILE A 96 9.81 0.08 0.34
CA ILE A 96 8.36 -0.17 0.48
C ILE A 96 8.06 -1.67 0.42
N PRO A 97 7.03 -2.15 1.15
CA PRO A 97 6.56 -3.53 1.04
C PRO A 97 6.07 -3.83 -0.38
N LEU A 98 6.42 -5.01 -0.91
CA LEU A 98 5.80 -5.61 -2.08
C LEU A 98 5.04 -6.85 -1.64
N PHE A 99 3.76 -6.94 -1.99
CA PHE A 99 2.92 -8.11 -1.76
C PHE A 99 2.78 -8.94 -3.04
N ILE A 100 3.07 -10.23 -2.94
CA ILE A 100 2.90 -11.23 -3.99
C ILE A 100 2.04 -12.39 -3.46
N ASN A 101 1.64 -13.30 -4.36
CA ASN A 101 0.79 -14.45 -4.04
C ASN A 101 -0.47 -14.03 -3.26
N ILE A 102 -1.08 -12.92 -3.70
CA ILE A 102 -2.14 -12.28 -2.95
C ILE A 102 -3.45 -13.07 -2.97
N LYS A 103 -4.23 -12.89 -1.91
CA LYS A 103 -5.63 -13.26 -1.83
C LYS A 103 -6.43 -12.01 -1.46
N VAL A 104 -7.40 -11.65 -2.31
CA VAL A 104 -8.35 -10.57 -2.01
C VAL A 104 -9.50 -11.14 -1.19
N LYS A 105 -9.82 -10.48 -0.07
CA LYS A 105 -10.86 -10.93 0.87
C LYS A 105 -12.01 -9.91 0.95
N SER A 106 -13.19 -10.41 1.30
CA SER A 106 -14.37 -9.55 1.56
C SER A 106 -14.28 -8.81 2.89
N SER A 107 -13.53 -9.37 3.85
CA SER A 107 -13.40 -8.89 5.22
C SER A 107 -12.07 -9.38 5.80
N PRO A 108 -11.48 -8.66 6.78
CA PRO A 108 -10.29 -9.14 7.46
C PRO A 108 -10.59 -10.39 8.28
N GLU A 109 -9.64 -11.33 8.26
CA GLU A 109 -9.66 -12.54 9.08
C GLU A 109 -8.70 -12.42 10.26
N THR A 110 -7.74 -11.49 10.19
CA THR A 110 -6.81 -11.19 11.26
C THR A 110 -7.01 -9.78 11.80
N GLN A 111 -6.30 -9.49 12.88
CA GLN A 111 -6.17 -8.15 13.41
C GLN A 111 -4.74 -7.66 13.21
N ASP A 112 -4.14 -7.96 12.06
CA ASP A 112 -2.78 -7.49 11.75
C ASP A 112 -2.69 -5.97 11.81
N ARG A 113 -1.45 -5.47 11.97
CA ARG A 113 -1.21 -4.03 12.10
C ARG A 113 -1.74 -3.23 10.92
N GLY A 114 -1.73 -3.80 9.71
CA GLY A 114 -2.28 -3.21 8.49
C GLY A 114 -3.81 -3.17 8.42
N ILE A 115 -4.50 -3.95 9.26
CA ILE A 115 -5.95 -3.91 9.48
C ILE A 115 -6.27 -2.86 10.54
N ARG A 116 -5.71 -3.00 11.75
CA ARG A 116 -5.98 -2.10 12.88
C ARG A 116 -5.65 -0.65 12.58
N GLY A 117 -4.55 -0.40 11.86
CA GLY A 117 -4.18 0.96 11.47
C GLY A 117 -5.19 1.66 10.56
N TYR A 118 -5.86 0.90 9.68
CA TYR A 118 -6.91 1.42 8.81
C TYR A 118 -8.23 1.61 9.58
N GLU A 119 -8.59 0.68 10.46
CA GLU A 119 -9.75 0.84 11.34
C GLU A 119 -9.61 2.07 12.26
N ASN A 120 -8.41 2.26 12.84
CA ASN A 120 -8.06 3.46 13.62
C ASN A 120 -8.18 4.74 12.79
N TYR A 121 -7.84 4.69 11.50
CA TYR A 121 -8.04 5.81 10.58
C TYR A 121 -9.53 6.12 10.40
N ILE A 122 -10.33 5.13 10.01
CA ILE A 122 -11.77 5.31 9.75
C ILE A 122 -12.47 5.84 10.99
N LYS A 123 -12.18 5.26 12.16
CA LYS A 123 -12.77 5.68 13.42
C LYS A 123 -12.57 7.17 13.71
N ARG A 124 -11.47 7.75 13.23
CA ARG A 124 -11.11 9.15 13.48
C ARG A 124 -11.54 10.12 12.37
N TYR A 125 -11.47 9.70 11.10
CA TYR A 125 -11.68 10.59 9.96
C TYR A 125 -12.81 10.18 9.03
N GLY A 126 -13.42 9.02 9.25
CA GLY A 126 -14.38 8.41 8.34
C GLY A 126 -13.69 7.70 7.18
N GLU A 127 -14.52 7.20 6.27
CA GLU A 127 -14.07 6.45 5.10
C GLU A 127 -13.28 7.34 4.13
N ILE A 128 -12.31 6.72 3.46
CA ILE A 128 -11.55 7.37 2.39
C ILE A 128 -12.31 7.15 1.10
N ASP A 129 -12.54 8.24 0.37
CA ASP A 129 -13.01 8.20 -1.01
C ASP A 129 -11.79 7.98 -1.95
N PRO A 130 -11.60 6.78 -2.54
CA PRO A 130 -10.44 6.49 -3.38
C PRO A 130 -10.41 7.30 -4.66
N SER A 131 -11.56 7.83 -5.12
CA SER A 131 -11.64 8.63 -6.34
C SER A 131 -10.79 9.89 -6.25
N LYS A 132 -10.62 10.45 -5.05
CA LYS A 132 -9.78 11.63 -4.79
C LYS A 132 -8.29 11.36 -4.99
N LEU A 133 -7.86 10.11 -4.84
CA LEU A 133 -6.46 9.71 -4.98
C LEU A 133 -6.08 9.39 -6.42
N LYS A 134 -7.07 9.25 -7.32
CA LYS A 134 -6.85 8.92 -8.72
C LYS A 134 -6.02 10.01 -9.41
N GLY A 135 -4.88 9.62 -9.96
CA GLY A 135 -4.00 10.52 -10.71
C GLY A 135 -3.10 11.42 -9.84
N VAL A 136 -3.18 11.32 -8.51
CA VAL A 136 -2.27 12.04 -7.59
C VAL A 136 -0.83 11.56 -7.76
N ILE A 137 -0.66 10.26 -8.01
CA ILE A 137 0.64 9.64 -8.25
C ILE A 137 0.59 8.93 -9.61
N LYS A 138 1.70 9.02 -10.36
CA LYS A 138 1.98 8.11 -11.49
C LYS A 138 2.93 7.02 -11.03
N LEU A 139 2.62 5.77 -11.35
CA LEU A 139 3.46 4.61 -11.02
C LEU A 139 4.24 4.16 -12.25
N ASP A 140 5.54 4.03 -12.09
CA ASP A 140 6.47 3.40 -13.04
C ASP A 140 7.18 2.25 -12.34
N VAL A 141 7.13 1.05 -12.92
CA VAL A 141 7.75 -0.16 -12.34
C VAL A 141 8.78 -0.70 -13.32
N ILE A 142 10.02 -0.84 -12.84
CA ILE A 142 11.12 -1.46 -13.58
C ILE A 142 11.43 -2.80 -12.95
N GLU A 143 11.18 -3.88 -13.69
CA GLU A 143 11.62 -5.23 -13.36
C GLU A 143 13.05 -5.42 -13.89
N GLU A 144 14.01 -5.71 -13.00
CA GLU A 144 15.37 -6.07 -13.40
C GLU A 144 15.38 -7.54 -13.85
N VAL A 145 15.55 -7.77 -15.16
CA VAL A 145 15.81 -9.10 -15.74
C VAL A 145 17.32 -9.32 -15.72
N VAL A 146 17.77 -10.45 -15.18
CA VAL A 146 19.19 -10.87 -15.17
C VAL A 146 19.57 -11.42 -16.55
#